data_AF-A0A0C9ZGT9-F1
#
_entry.id   AF-A0A0C9ZGT9-F1
#
_cell.length_a   1.000
_cell.length_b   1.000
_cell.length_c   1.000
_cell.angle_alpha   90.00
_cell.angle_beta   90.00
_cell.angle_gamma   90.00
#
_symmetry.space_group_name_H-M   'P 1'
#
loop_
_entity.id
_entity.type
_entity.pdbx_description
1 polymer ?
#
loop_
_entity_poly.entity_id
_entity_poly.type
_entity_poly.pdbx_seq_one_letter_code
_entity_poly.pdbx_strand_id
1 'polypeptide(L)'
;MHLPAHVWQSSIVGKAPSPWELFKSNPSIYLASKLYNHLSQQLSRRSVSPVRTICISDTHNTDVSALIPPGDILIHAGDLTHSGTPRELQATFDWLVSLPHEHKIVIAGNHDTYLQMDEGRLWARS
;
A
#
# COMPACT_ATOMS: atom_id res chain seq x y z
N MET A 1 -30.33 -33.99 14.62
CA MET A 1 -31.03 -32.75 14.28
C MET A 1 -30.21 -32.03 13.21
N HIS A 2 -30.39 -32.39 11.94
CA HIS A 2 -29.63 -31.88 10.80
C HIS A 2 -30.57 -31.01 9.97
N LEU A 3 -30.23 -29.73 9.79
CA LEU A 3 -30.92 -28.85 8.84
C LEU A 3 -30.32 -29.03 7.44
N PRO A 4 -31.13 -29.04 6.36
CA PRO A 4 -30.63 -29.30 5.02
C PRO A 4 -29.99 -28.05 4.37
N ALA A 5 -28.92 -28.28 3.61
CA ALA A 5 -28.02 -27.29 3.02
C ALA A 5 -28.56 -26.67 1.71
N HIS A 6 -29.78 -26.09 1.72
CA HIS A 6 -30.40 -25.58 0.48
C HIS A 6 -31.00 -24.16 0.58
N VAL A 7 -30.60 -23.34 1.57
CA VAL A 7 -31.19 -22.00 1.78
C VAL A 7 -30.14 -20.87 1.75
N TRP A 8 -29.15 -20.95 0.85
CA TRP A 8 -28.15 -19.87 0.65
C TRP A 8 -27.89 -19.51 -0.82
N GLN A 9 -28.90 -19.58 -1.68
CA GLN A 9 -28.79 -19.05 -3.06
C GLN A 9 -30.00 -18.17 -3.39
N SER A 10 -30.15 -17.07 -2.68
CA SER A 10 -30.98 -15.94 -3.11
C SER A 10 -30.70 -14.73 -2.23
N SER A 11 -29.65 -13.96 -2.56
CA SER A 11 -29.52 -12.56 -2.12
C SER A 11 -28.53 -11.79 -3.00
N ILE A 12 -29.11 -11.10 -3.99
CA ILE A 12 -28.73 -9.76 -4.50
C ILE A 12 -27.27 -9.57 -4.96
N VAL A 13 -26.96 -10.05 -6.17
CA VAL A 13 -26.03 -9.31 -7.03
C VAL A 13 -26.87 -8.31 -7.80
N GLY A 14 -26.99 -7.08 -7.29
CA GLY A 14 -27.63 -6.00 -8.04
C GLY A 14 -26.90 -5.81 -9.38
N LYS A 15 -27.64 -5.72 -10.49
CA LYS A 15 -27.05 -5.42 -11.80
C LYS A 15 -26.31 -4.09 -11.70
N ALA A 16 -25.02 -4.07 -12.07
CA ALA A 16 -24.27 -2.83 -12.11
C ALA A 16 -24.98 -1.80 -13.02
N PRO A 17 -25.05 -0.52 -12.62
CA PRO A 17 -25.74 0.50 -13.40
C PRO A 17 -25.08 0.67 -14.77
N SER A 18 -25.91 0.81 -15.80
CA SER A 18 -25.44 1.09 -17.15
C SER A 18 -24.78 2.47 -17.24
N PRO A 19 -23.93 2.70 -18.26
CA PRO A 19 -23.34 4.03 -18.48
C PRO A 19 -24.37 5.16 -18.59
N TRP A 20 -25.55 4.86 -19.15
CA TRP A 20 -26.64 5.82 -19.26
C TRP A 20 -27.29 6.14 -17.91
N GLU A 21 -27.42 5.14 -17.03
CA GLU A 21 -27.93 5.34 -15.66
C GLU A 21 -26.93 6.15 -14.83
N LEU A 22 -25.63 5.90 -14.96
CA LEU A 22 -24.58 6.69 -14.32
C LEU A 22 -24.55 8.15 -14.82
N PHE A 23 -24.75 8.36 -16.12
CA PHE A 23 -24.83 9.72 -16.67
C PHE A 23 -26.07 10.47 -16.16
N LYS A 24 -27.24 9.82 -16.12
CA LYS A 24 -28.47 10.46 -15.63
C LYS A 24 -28.42 10.78 -14.14
N SER A 25 -27.77 9.94 -13.33
CA SER A 25 -27.68 10.17 -11.88
C SER A 25 -26.70 11.29 -11.54
N ASN A 26 -25.56 11.38 -12.21
CA ASN A 26 -24.59 12.44 -12.01
C ASN A 26 -23.81 12.75 -13.31
N PRO A 27 -24.35 13.63 -14.17
CA PRO A 27 -23.78 13.89 -15.49
C PRO A 27 -22.39 14.53 -15.40
N SER A 28 -22.18 15.41 -14.41
CA SER A 28 -20.91 16.09 -14.19
C SER A 28 -19.80 15.11 -13.81
N ILE A 29 -20.05 14.21 -12.84
CA ILE A 29 -19.07 13.20 -12.43
C ILE A 29 -18.82 12.19 -13.55
N TYR A 30 -19.87 11.75 -14.26
CA TYR A 30 -19.71 10.83 -15.39
C TYR A 30 -18.85 11.43 -16.51
N LEU A 31 -19.14 12.67 -16.91
CA LEU A 31 -18.36 13.36 -17.95
C LEU A 31 -16.93 13.64 -17.48
N ALA A 32 -16.72 14.12 -16.24
CA ALA A 32 -15.40 14.34 -15.68
C ALA A 32 -14.57 13.05 -15.66
N SER A 33 -15.18 11.93 -15.25
CA SER A 33 -14.54 10.61 -15.23
C SER A 33 -14.20 10.12 -16.64
N LYS A 34 -15.11 10.28 -17.60
CA LYS A 34 -14.87 9.92 -19.01
C LYS A 34 -13.76 10.76 -19.63
N LEU A 35 -13.76 12.06 -19.39
CA LEU A 35 -12.72 12.97 -19.87
C LEU A 35 -11.37 12.66 -19.22
N TYR A 36 -11.32 12.47 -17.90
CA TYR A 36 -10.10 12.10 -17.18
C TYR A 36 -9.50 10.81 -17.72
N ASN A 37 -10.31 9.77 -17.91
CA ASN A 37 -9.85 8.50 -18.47
C ASN A 37 -9.33 8.65 -19.91
N HIS A 38 -10.01 9.44 -20.75
CA HIS A 38 -9.58 9.70 -22.12
C HIS A 38 -8.25 10.46 -22.17
N LEU A 39 -8.13 11.53 -21.37
CA LEU A 39 -6.91 12.32 -21.26
C LEU A 39 -5.76 11.48 -20.68
N SER A 40 -6.03 10.64 -19.68
CA SER A 40 -5.03 9.74 -19.08
C SER A 40 -4.51 8.72 -20.10
N GLN A 41 -5.38 8.17 -20.97
CA GLN A 41 -4.98 7.30 -22.07
C GLN A 41 -4.18 8.04 -23.16
N GLN A 42 -4.46 9.32 -23.39
CA GLN A 42 -3.69 10.13 -24.33
C GLN A 42 -2.33 10.55 -23.76
N LEU A 43 -2.27 10.85 -22.46
CA LEU A 43 -1.02 11.15 -21.76
C LEU A 43 -0.14 9.91 -21.64
N SER A 44 -0.70 8.71 -21.43
CA SER A 44 0.06 7.46 -21.46
C SER A 44 0.55 7.07 -22.86
N ARG A 45 -0.06 7.61 -23.93
CA ARG A 45 0.45 7.51 -25.31
C ARG A 45 1.65 8.42 -25.58
N ARG A 46 1.87 9.47 -24.78
CA ARG A 46 3.20 10.11 -24.73
C ARG A 46 4.09 9.13 -23.97
N SER A 47 5.24 8.78 -24.53
CA SER A 47 6.16 7.75 -24.01
C SER A 47 6.82 8.18 -22.69
N VAL A 48 6.03 8.27 -21.63
CA VAL A 48 6.51 8.40 -20.27
C VAL A 48 6.70 6.98 -19.78
N SER A 49 7.96 6.59 -19.53
CA SER A 49 8.26 5.34 -18.85
C SER A 49 7.55 5.34 -17.49
N PRO A 50 6.66 4.38 -17.19
CA PRO A 50 5.97 4.34 -15.91
C PRO A 50 6.96 4.15 -14.77
N VAL A 51 6.78 4.91 -13.69
CA VAL A 51 7.53 4.70 -12.44
C VAL A 51 7.05 3.41 -11.77
N ARG A 52 7.99 2.53 -11.43
CA ARG A 52 7.73 1.26 -10.75
C ARG A 52 8.03 1.39 -9.27
N THR A 53 6.96 1.37 -8.47
CA THR A 53 7.04 1.35 -7.01
C THR A 53 6.92 -0.08 -6.49
N ILE A 54 7.82 -0.47 -5.59
CA ILE A 54 7.82 -1.75 -4.89
C ILE A 54 7.41 -1.49 -3.44
N CYS A 55 6.34 -2.15 -2.99
CA CYS A 55 5.82 -1.99 -1.63
C CYS A 55 6.01 -3.29 -0.84
N ILE A 56 6.64 -3.19 0.32
CA ILE A 56 6.84 -4.26 1.30
C ILE A 56 6.51 -3.75 2.71
N SER A 57 6.35 -4.66 3.68
CA SER A 57 6.03 -4.32 5.07
C SER A 57 6.32 -5.54 5.97
N ASP A 58 6.32 -5.33 7.29
CA ASP A 58 6.26 -6.38 8.32
C ASP A 58 7.40 -7.42 8.19
N THR A 59 8.60 -6.97 7.84
CA THR A 59 9.73 -7.89 7.63
C THR A 59 10.27 -8.47 8.94
N HIS A 60 10.16 -7.76 10.06
CA HIS A 60 10.66 -8.21 11.37
C HIS A 60 12.07 -8.82 11.33
N ASN A 61 13.06 -8.09 10.80
CA ASN A 61 14.44 -8.52 10.57
C ASN A 61 14.63 -9.63 9.50
N THR A 62 13.59 -10.04 8.78
CA THR A 62 13.68 -11.08 7.75
C THR A 62 14.28 -10.51 6.46
N ASP A 63 15.37 -11.10 5.99
CA ASP A 63 15.92 -10.80 4.67
C ASP A 63 15.03 -11.40 3.57
N VAL A 64 14.32 -10.53 2.85
CA VAL A 64 13.46 -10.90 1.72
C VAL A 64 14.04 -10.47 0.38
N SER A 65 15.35 -10.17 0.29
CA SER A 65 16.01 -9.66 -0.91
C SER A 65 15.70 -10.46 -2.18
N ALA A 66 15.68 -11.79 -2.06
CA ALA A 66 15.40 -12.70 -3.19
C ALA A 66 13.98 -12.55 -3.77
N LEU A 67 13.05 -11.96 -3.01
CA LEU A 67 11.66 -11.75 -3.40
C LEU A 67 11.40 -10.34 -3.93
N ILE A 68 12.35 -9.40 -3.76
CA ILE A 68 12.17 -8.00 -4.12
C ILE A 68 12.51 -7.81 -5.60
N PRO A 69 11.53 -7.48 -6.47
CA PRO A 69 11.81 -7.20 -7.87
C PRO A 69 12.48 -5.83 -8.06
N PRO A 70 13.14 -5.59 -9.21
CA PRO A 70 13.66 -4.28 -9.55
C PRO A 70 12.53 -3.24 -9.72
N GLY A 71 12.79 -2.02 -9.26
CA GLY A 71 11.91 -0.86 -9.40
C GLY A 71 12.65 0.43 -9.07
N ASP A 72 11.99 1.56 -9.33
CA ASP A 72 12.58 2.90 -9.14
C ASP A 72 12.49 3.34 -7.68
N ILE A 73 11.39 2.98 -7.01
CA ILE A 73 11.09 3.37 -5.63
C ILE A 73 10.76 2.12 -4.81
N LEU A 74 11.44 1.93 -3.69
CA LEU A 74 11.07 0.95 -2.65
C LEU A 74 10.37 1.67 -1.50
N ILE A 75 9.24 1.12 -1.05
CA ILE A 75 8.51 1.59 0.13
C ILE A 75 8.42 0.43 1.13
N HIS A 76 8.91 0.66 2.34
CA HIS A 76 8.72 -0.22 3.49
C HIS A 76 7.67 0.39 4.43
N ALA A 77 6.52 -0.26 4.62
CA ALA A 77 5.32 0.32 5.20
C ALA A 77 5.08 0.01 6.69
N GLY A 78 6.15 -0.26 7.45
CA GLY A 78 6.09 -0.52 8.90
C GLY A 78 6.74 -1.84 9.31
N ASP A 79 7.03 -1.97 10.60
CA ASP A 79 7.51 -3.20 11.26
C ASP A 79 8.77 -3.78 10.61
N LEU A 80 9.78 -2.93 10.50
CA LEU A 80 11.11 -3.30 10.01
C LEU A 80 11.76 -4.36 10.90
N THR A 81 11.61 -4.17 12.21
CA THR A 81 12.33 -4.92 13.24
C THR A 81 11.43 -5.80 14.06
N HIS A 82 12.02 -6.75 14.79
CA HIS A 82 11.27 -7.58 15.74
C HIS A 82 11.08 -6.89 17.09
N SER A 83 12.15 -6.26 17.62
CA SER A 83 12.14 -5.63 18.95
C SER A 83 12.47 -4.13 18.95
N GLY A 84 12.75 -3.53 17.79
CA GLY A 84 13.03 -2.11 17.69
C GLY A 84 14.37 -1.69 18.28
N THR A 85 15.30 -2.62 18.49
CA THR A 85 16.61 -2.27 19.06
C THR A 85 17.44 -1.46 18.06
N PRO A 86 18.36 -0.60 18.52
CA PRO A 86 19.25 0.15 17.62
C PRO A 86 20.07 -0.76 16.69
N ARG A 87 20.47 -1.94 17.19
CA ARG A 87 21.20 -2.93 16.40
C ARG A 87 20.35 -3.50 15.27
N GLU A 88 19.10 -3.87 15.56
CA GLU A 88 18.17 -4.38 14.55
C GLU A 88 17.90 -3.32 13.49
N LEU A 89 17.61 -2.08 13.90
CA LEU A 89 17.38 -0.97 12.96
C LEU A 89 18.58 -0.74 12.05
N GLN A 90 19.80 -0.73 12.61
CA GLN A 90 21.00 -0.57 11.80
C GLN A 90 21.14 -1.71 10.78
N ALA A 91 20.96 -2.97 11.21
CA ALA A 91 21.03 -4.11 10.31
C ALA A 91 19.97 -4.04 9.19
N THR A 92 18.73 -3.66 9.51
CA THR A 92 17.66 -3.52 8.52
C THR A 92 17.91 -2.34 7.58
N PHE A 93 18.48 -1.23 8.05
CA PHE A 93 18.87 -0.12 7.18
C PHE A 93 20.05 -0.48 6.27
N ASP A 94 21.06 -1.19 6.77
CA ASP A 94 22.17 -1.68 5.97
C ASP A 94 21.67 -2.60 4.84
N TRP A 95 20.72 -3.48 5.18
CA TRP A 95 20.01 -4.31 4.21
C TRP A 95 19.24 -3.48 3.18
N LEU A 96 18.39 -2.55 3.62
CA LEU A 96 17.60 -1.71 2.72
C LEU A 96 18.50 -0.91 1.77
N VAL A 97 19.60 -0.31 2.27
CA VAL A 97 20.58 0.45 1.47
C VAL A 97 21.22 -0.41 0.39
N SER A 98 21.44 -1.71 0.64
CA SER A 98 22.02 -2.64 -0.34
C SER A 98 21.14 -2.91 -1.56
N LEU A 99 19.83 -2.63 -1.47
CA LEU A 99 18.88 -2.88 -2.55
C LEU A 99 19.06 -1.88 -3.71
N PRO A 100 18.85 -2.31 -4.97
CA PRO A 100 19.20 -1.54 -6.17
C PRO A 100 18.28 -0.36 -6.48
N HIS A 101 17.19 -0.17 -5.72
CA HIS A 101 16.18 0.88 -5.95
C HIS A 101 16.78 2.27 -5.69
N GLU A 102 16.59 3.23 -6.58
CA GLU A 102 17.18 4.57 -6.45
C GLU A 102 16.64 5.31 -5.22
N HIS A 103 15.34 5.20 -4.98
CA HIS A 103 14.66 5.82 -3.85
C HIS A 103 14.12 4.78 -2.88
N LYS A 104 14.22 5.07 -1.59
CA LYS A 104 13.78 4.19 -0.50
C LYS A 104 13.02 5.03 0.51
N ILE A 105 11.73 4.73 0.68
CA ILE A 105 10.85 5.36 1.66
C ILE A 105 10.59 4.35 2.75
N VAL A 106 10.81 4.73 4.01
CA VAL A 106 10.68 3.83 5.15
C VAL A 106 9.76 4.48 6.17
N ILE A 107 8.75 3.72 6.59
CA ILE A 107 7.78 4.10 7.61
C ILE A 107 8.00 3.18 8.81
N ALA A 108 8.09 3.76 10.01
CA ALA A 108 8.21 2.99 11.24
C ALA A 108 6.86 2.36 11.63
N GLY A 109 6.88 1.10 12.09
CA GLY A 109 5.73 0.43 12.67
C GLY A 109 5.78 0.36 14.20
N ASN A 110 4.89 -0.41 14.80
CA ASN A 110 4.81 -0.54 16.25
C ASN A 110 5.98 -1.33 16.85
N HIS A 111 6.64 -2.19 16.06
CA HIS A 111 7.83 -2.92 16.51
C HIS A 111 9.12 -2.08 16.44
N ASP A 112 9.12 -0.95 15.71
CA ASP A 112 10.29 -0.09 15.53
C ASP A 112 10.42 0.93 16.68
N THR A 113 10.39 0.43 17.91
CA THR A 113 10.27 1.21 19.15
C THR A 113 11.32 2.32 19.31
N TYR A 114 12.55 2.12 18.83
CA TYR A 114 13.59 3.16 18.88
C TYR A 114 13.33 4.34 17.92
N LEU A 115 12.48 4.18 16.91
CA LEU A 115 12.03 5.26 16.03
C LEU A 115 10.78 5.99 16.57
N GLN A 116 10.15 5.48 17.63
CA GLN A 116 9.00 6.15 18.24
C GLN A 116 9.49 7.40 18.99
N MET A 117 8.83 8.52 18.72
CA MET A 117 9.05 9.73 19.51
C MET A 117 8.54 9.48 20.94
N ASP A 118 9.33 9.93 21.92
CA ASP A 118 9.09 9.75 23.36
C ASP A 118 7.94 10.67 23.85
N GLU A 119 6.76 10.64 23.22
CA GLU A 119 5.57 11.36 23.71
C GLU A 119 5.08 10.76 25.05
N GLY A 120 5.46 9.50 25.33
CA GLY A 120 5.12 8.76 26.55
C GLY A 120 5.85 9.18 27.82
N ARG A 121 7.00 9.87 27.71
CA ARG A 121 7.84 10.22 28.88
C ARG A 121 7.57 11.59 29.47
N LEU A 122 6.81 12.42 28.77
CA LEU A 122 6.51 13.79 29.18
C LEU A 122 5.27 13.89 30.10
N TRP A 123 4.32 12.94 30.03
CA TRP A 123 3.14 12.94 30.91
C TRP A 123 3.31 12.07 32.17
N ALA A 124 4.29 11.16 32.20
CA ALA A 124 4.55 10.27 33.35
C ALA A 124 5.43 10.91 34.44
N ARG A 125 5.73 12.22 34.36
CA ARG A 125 6.56 12.97 35.32
C ARG A 125 5.89 14.22 35.91
N SER A 126 4.58 14.40 35.72
CA SER A 126 3.78 15.49 36.31
C SER A 126 2.86 14.99 37.41
#